data_AF-A0A7T5CEI0-F1
#
_entry.id   AF-A0A7T5CEI0-F1
#
_cell.length_a   1.000
_cell.length_b   1.000
_cell.length_c   1.000
_cell.angle_alpha   90.00
_cell.angle_beta   90.00
_cell.angle_gamma   90.00
#
_symmetry.space_group_name_H-M   'P 1'
#
loop_
_entity.id
_entity.type
_entity.pdbx_description
1 polymer ?
#
loop_
_entity_poly.entity_id
_entity_poly.type
_entity_poly.pdbx_seq_one_letter_code
_entity_poly.pdbx_strand_id
1 'polypeptide(L)'
;MPEPVHDEALVNLYLERISALSVSAFDGADVGDELQQLMTEAVSECDASKTAPVGNNLQVLVARLRERAEAAEREDQPAIRETFEQAIALAGGSAV
;
A
#
# COMPACT_ATOMS: atom_id res chain seq x y z
N MET A 1 -21.54 7.74 -4.70
CA MET A 1 -21.27 7.57 -3.26
C MET A 1 -20.36 8.71 -2.83
N PRO A 2 -20.53 9.32 -1.65
CA PRO A 2 -19.50 10.21 -1.13
C PRO A 2 -18.21 9.42 -0.92
N GLU A 3 -17.07 10.02 -1.25
CA GLU A 3 -15.76 9.43 -0.96
C GLU A 3 -15.61 9.24 0.56
N PRO A 4 -15.02 8.12 1.01
CA PRO A 4 -14.78 7.91 2.44
C PRO A 4 -13.88 9.04 2.97
N VAL A 5 -14.22 9.59 4.12
CA VAL A 5 -13.35 10.53 4.82
C VAL A 5 -12.08 9.79 5.22
N HIS A 6 -10.94 10.25 4.73
CA HIS A 6 -9.63 9.68 4.97
C HIS A 6 -8.57 10.79 5.01
N ASP A 7 -7.41 10.47 5.58
CA ASP A 7 -6.24 11.32 5.59
C ASP A 7 -5.47 11.14 4.27
N GLU A 8 -5.75 12.03 3.32
CA GLU A 8 -5.14 12.01 1.98
C GLU A 8 -3.61 12.09 2.05
N ALA A 9 -3.05 12.87 2.98
CA ALA A 9 -1.61 13.04 3.11
C ALA A 9 -0.94 11.75 3.61
N LEU A 10 -1.55 11.10 4.59
CA LEU A 10 -1.07 9.82 5.12
C LEU A 10 -1.14 8.71 4.06
N VAL A 11 -2.26 8.63 3.34
CA VAL A 11 -2.43 7.64 2.27
C VAL A 11 -1.39 7.85 1.17
N ASN A 12 -1.19 9.08 0.71
CA ASN A 12 -0.22 9.37 -0.34
C ASN A 12 1.21 9.08 0.09
N LEU A 13 1.58 9.41 1.34
CA LEU A 13 2.90 9.11 1.89
C LEU A 13 3.26 7.63 1.75
N TYR A 14 2.39 6.73 2.23
CA TYR A 14 2.67 5.30 2.17
C TYR A 14 2.61 4.76 0.74
N LEU A 15 1.70 5.28 -0.06
CA LEU A 15 1.56 4.89 -1.44
C LEU A 15 2.80 5.25 -2.28
N GLU A 16 3.39 6.42 -2.05
CA GLU A 16 4.65 6.84 -2.67
C GLU A 16 5.82 5.96 -2.23
N ARG A 17 5.95 5.67 -0.92
CA ARG A 17 7.00 4.79 -0.38
C ARG A 17 6.91 3.37 -0.96
N ILE A 18 5.71 2.79 -1.03
CA ILE A 18 5.50 1.45 -1.61
C ILE A 18 5.80 1.48 -3.12
N SER A 19 5.42 2.57 -3.82
CA SER A 19 5.73 2.72 -5.24
C SER A 19 7.25 2.79 -5.47
N ALA A 20 8.00 3.49 -4.62
CA ALA A 20 9.46 3.51 -4.70
C ALA A 20 10.08 2.11 -4.52
N LEU A 21 9.58 1.32 -3.56
CA LEU A 21 10.03 -0.07 -3.38
C LEU A 21 9.73 -0.95 -4.60
N SER A 22 8.57 -0.75 -5.25
CA SER A 22 8.22 -1.53 -6.44
C SER A 22 9.20 -1.28 -7.60
N VAL A 23 9.71 -0.06 -7.75
CA VAL A 23 10.74 0.27 -8.74
C VAL A 23 12.07 -0.38 -8.36
N SER A 24 12.46 -0.37 -7.09
CA SER A 24 13.66 -1.08 -6.62
C SER A 24 13.56 -2.59 -6.84
N ALA A 25 12.38 -3.19 -6.60
CA ALA A 25 12.11 -4.60 -6.87
C ALA A 25 12.21 -4.92 -8.37
N PHE A 26 11.69 -4.03 -9.22
CA PHE A 26 11.81 -4.13 -10.67
C PHE A 26 13.26 -4.10 -11.14
N ASP A 27 14.11 -3.29 -10.48
CA ASP A 27 15.56 -3.24 -10.72
C ASP A 27 16.32 -4.45 -10.13
N GLY A 28 15.63 -5.40 -9.50
CA GLY A 28 16.17 -6.66 -8.98
C GLY A 28 16.63 -6.61 -7.52
N ALA A 29 16.28 -5.58 -6.76
CA ALA A 29 16.55 -5.52 -5.33
C ALA A 29 15.60 -6.46 -4.55
N ASP A 30 16.13 -7.10 -3.51
CA ASP A 30 15.31 -7.81 -2.52
C ASP A 30 14.69 -6.79 -1.55
N VAL A 31 13.40 -6.51 -1.75
CA VAL A 31 12.64 -5.51 -0.96
C VAL A 31 11.69 -6.17 0.05
N GLY A 32 11.72 -7.49 0.22
CA GLY A 32 10.70 -8.21 0.98
C GLY A 32 10.59 -7.75 2.44
N ASP A 33 11.72 -7.67 3.15
CA ASP A 33 11.78 -7.24 4.55
C ASP A 33 11.41 -5.75 4.69
N GLU A 34 11.88 -4.90 3.78
CA GLU A 34 11.60 -3.47 3.79
C GLU A 34 10.11 -3.20 3.53
N LEU A 35 9.50 -3.93 2.60
CA LEU A 35 8.07 -3.87 2.33
C LEU A 35 7.25 -4.34 3.53
N GLN A 36 7.66 -5.41 4.19
CA GLN A 36 6.98 -5.90 5.40
C GLN A 36 7.02 -4.87 6.53
N GLN A 37 8.19 -4.26 6.76
CA GLN A 37 8.34 -3.22 7.77
C GLN A 37 7.50 -1.99 7.42
N LEU A 38 7.55 -1.55 6.16
CA LEU A 38 6.77 -0.42 5.67
C LEU A 38 5.27 -0.63 5.83
N MET A 39 4.77 -1.83 5.50
CA MET A 39 3.34 -2.14 5.64
C MET A 39 2.90 -2.24 7.09
N THR A 40 3.77 -2.73 7.98
CA THR A 40 3.50 -2.73 9.44
C THR A 40 3.34 -1.31 9.97
N GLU A 41 4.23 -0.40 9.54
CA GLU A 41 4.15 1.03 9.85
C GLU A 41 2.85 1.64 9.28
N ALA A 42 2.57 1.38 8.01
CA ALA A 42 1.39 1.90 7.33
C ALA A 42 0.07 1.48 7.99
N VAL A 43 -0.06 0.21 8.37
CA VAL A 43 -1.24 -0.31 9.09
C VAL A 43 -1.39 0.41 10.45
N SER A 44 -0.30 0.48 11.23
CA SER A 44 -0.31 1.12 12.54
C SER A 44 -0.71 2.60 12.46
N GLU A 45 -0.10 3.37 11.55
CA GLU A 45 -0.39 4.80 11.42
C GLU A 45 -1.78 5.06 10.83
N CYS A 46 -2.24 4.22 9.88
CA CYS A 46 -3.59 4.32 9.35
C CYS A 46 -4.66 4.06 10.41
N ASP A 47 -4.41 3.14 11.36
CA ASP A 47 -5.31 2.82 12.47
C ASP A 47 -5.26 3.86 13.59
N ALA A 48 -4.07 4.41 13.88
CA ALA A 48 -3.86 5.43 14.91
C ALA A 48 -4.36 6.84 14.51
N SER A 49 -4.63 7.06 13.22
CA SER A 49 -5.07 8.33 12.68
C SER A 49 -6.40 8.78 13.31
N LYS A 50 -6.42 10.03 13.78
CA LYS A 50 -7.62 10.69 14.35
C LYS A 50 -8.36 11.56 13.35
N THR A 51 -7.82 11.69 12.14
CA THR A 51 -8.34 12.56 11.07
C THR A 51 -9.38 11.86 10.20
N ALA A 52 -9.52 10.53 10.36
CA ALA A 52 -10.48 9.70 9.66
C ALA A 52 -11.14 8.68 10.61
N PRO A 53 -12.31 8.13 10.27
CA PRO A 53 -12.83 6.94 10.93
C PRO A 53 -11.83 5.78 10.86
N VAL A 54 -11.79 4.99 11.94
CA VAL A 54 -10.92 3.81 12.07
C VAL A 54 -11.06 2.90 10.85
N GLY A 55 -9.92 2.52 10.27
CA GLY A 55 -9.86 1.64 9.09
C GLY A 55 -10.12 2.30 7.74
N ASN A 56 -10.65 3.54 7.67
CA ASN A 56 -10.89 4.20 6.38
C ASN A 56 -9.59 4.46 5.62
N ASN A 57 -8.55 4.95 6.31
CA ASN A 57 -7.26 5.22 5.67
C ASN A 57 -6.66 3.96 5.05
N LEU A 58 -6.67 2.85 5.80
CA LEU A 58 -6.15 1.57 5.34
C LEU A 58 -6.97 1.02 4.17
N GLN A 59 -8.30 1.13 4.21
CA GLN A 59 -9.17 0.73 3.09
C GLN A 59 -8.86 1.52 1.82
N VAL A 60 -8.68 2.84 1.93
CA VAL A 60 -8.33 3.69 0.78
C VAL A 60 -6.94 3.36 0.26
N LEU A 61 -5.95 3.17 1.14
CA LEU A 61 -4.60 2.75 0.75
C LEU A 61 -4.65 1.42 -0.02
N VAL A 62 -5.35 0.41 0.50
CA VAL A 62 -5.53 -0.89 -0.16
C VAL A 62 -6.21 -0.75 -1.53
N ALA A 63 -7.24 0.11 -1.65
CA ALA A 63 -7.90 0.35 -2.92
C ALA A 63 -6.92 0.94 -3.96
N ARG A 64 -6.13 1.96 -3.57
CA ARG A 64 -5.15 2.60 -4.46
C ARG A 64 -3.97 1.68 -4.83
N LEU A 65 -3.63 0.73 -3.96
CA LEU A 65 -2.65 -0.31 -4.26
C LEU A 65 -3.19 -1.31 -5.28
N ARG A 66 -4.48 -1.68 -5.20
CA ARG A 66 -5.12 -2.55 -6.22
C ARG A 66 -5.13 -1.89 -7.58
N GLU A 67 -5.49 -0.61 -7.65
CA GLU A 67 -5.47 0.16 -8.91
C GLU A 67 -4.06 0.18 -9.54
N ARG A 68 -3.01 0.27 -8.73
CA ARG A 68 -1.62 0.20 -9.19
C ARG A 68 -1.21 -1.20 -9.64
N ALA A 69 -1.62 -2.24 -8.93
CA ALA A 69 -1.38 -3.62 -9.33
C ALA A 69 -2.03 -3.92 -10.71
N GLU A 70 -3.28 -3.49 -10.90
CA GLU A 70 -4.00 -3.60 -12.17
C GLU A 70 -3.35 -2.77 -13.30
N ALA A 71 -2.77 -1.61 -12.97
CA ALA A 71 -2.01 -0.81 -13.94
C ALA A 71 -0.70 -1.51 -14.33
N ALA A 72 0.06 -2.02 -13.37
CA ALA A 72 1.30 -2.76 -13.62
C ALA A 72 1.05 -4.03 -14.43
N GLU A 73 -0.07 -4.73 -14.20
CA GLU A 73 -0.50 -5.86 -15.04
C GLU A 73 -0.73 -5.45 -16.49
N ARG A 74 -1.46 -4.34 -16.72
CA ARG A 74 -1.69 -3.81 -18.07
C ARG A 74 -0.42 -3.34 -18.78
N GLU A 75 0.61 -2.98 -18.02
CA GLU A 75 1.91 -2.52 -18.52
C GLU A 75 2.95 -3.63 -18.63
N ASP A 76 2.58 -4.89 -18.37
CA ASP A 76 3.47 -6.07 -18.40
C ASP A 76 4.67 -5.93 -17.43
N GLN A 77 4.42 -5.37 -16.24
CA GLN A 77 5.40 -5.14 -15.19
C GLN A 77 5.17 -6.10 -14.00
N PRO A 78 5.51 -7.40 -14.12
CA PRO A 78 5.16 -8.41 -13.13
C PRO A 78 5.77 -8.16 -11.74
N ALA A 79 7.04 -7.73 -11.66
CA ALA A 79 7.71 -7.44 -10.38
C ALA A 79 7.06 -6.27 -9.61
N ILE A 80 6.61 -5.25 -10.34
CA ILE A 80 5.91 -4.09 -9.77
C ILE A 80 4.54 -4.54 -9.25
N ARG A 81 3.81 -5.31 -10.06
CA ARG A 81 2.51 -5.89 -9.67
C ARG A 81 2.64 -6.75 -8.41
N GLU A 82 3.61 -7.67 -8.36
CA GLU A 82 3.86 -8.55 -7.22
C GLU A 82 4.14 -7.76 -5.94
N THR A 83 4.91 -6.66 -6.04
CA THR A 83 5.17 -5.78 -4.89
C THR A 83 3.87 -5.19 -4.34
N PHE A 84 2.98 -4.69 -5.20
CA PHE A 84 1.70 -4.13 -4.77
C PHE A 84 0.73 -5.20 -4.23
N GLU A 85 0.69 -6.39 -4.83
CA GLU A 85 -0.10 -7.53 -4.33
C GLU A 85 0.38 -7.98 -2.95
N GLN A 86 1.69 -8.04 -2.73
CA GLN A 86 2.27 -8.35 -1.43
C GLN A 86 1.94 -7.27 -0.39
N ALA A 87 1.99 -5.99 -0.77
CA ALA A 87 1.56 -4.89 0.10
C ALA A 87 0.09 -5.04 0.52
N ILE A 88 -0.80 -5.37 -0.41
CA ILE A 88 -2.23 -5.62 -0.13
C ILE A 88 -2.42 -6.81 0.82
N ALA A 89 -1.67 -7.90 0.60
CA ALA A 89 -1.72 -9.07 1.46
C ALA A 89 -1.28 -8.76 2.89
N LEU A 90 -0.21 -7.97 3.05
CA LEU A 90 0.29 -7.53 4.36
C LEU A 90 -0.71 -6.61 5.09
N ALA A 91 -1.42 -5.75 4.35
CA ALA A 91 -2.48 -4.92 4.92
C ALA A 91 -3.67 -5.74 5.45
N GLY A 92 -4.00 -6.87 4.81
CA GLY A 92 -5.08 -7.76 5.23
C GLY A 92 -4.69 -8.79 6.30
N GLY A 93 -3.39 -9.06 6.47
CA GLY A 93 -2.85 -10.05 7.41
C GLY A 93 -2.63 -9.54 8.84
N SER A 94 -2.76 -8.23 9.09
CA SER A 94 -2.51 -7.62 10.42
C SER A 94 -3.68 -7.78 11.42
N ALA A 95 -4.64 -8.67 11.12
CA ALA A 95 -5.73 -9.05 12.01
C ALA A 95 -5.47 -10.43 12.63
N VAL A 96 -4.42 -10.57 13.46
CA VAL A 96 -4.22 -11.68 14.40
C VAL A 96 -3.63 -11.15 15.70
#